data_AF-A0A382PWU0-F1
#
_entry.id   AF-A0A382PWU0-F1
#
_cell.length_a   1.000
_cell.length_b   1.000
_cell.length_c   1.000
_cell.angle_alpha   90.00
_cell.angle_beta   90.00
_cell.angle_gamma   90.00
#
_symmetry.space_group_name_H-M   'P 1'
#
loop_
_entity.id
_entity.type
_entity.pdbx_description
1 polymer ?
#
loop_
_entity_poly.entity_id
_entity_poly.type
_entity_poly.pdbx_seq_one_letter_code
_entity_poly.pdbx_strand_id
1 'polypeptide(L)'
;MKGVIMEKIKIPKSLVFIIVVVGIFMWFGSSLYQQVPAGYVAVATLFGEVQSDPYEEGLHIPVNPFYEWFLYDVRQKSHLEEANVPSQDQLQTKIQVSVQFRLMNESAPMILQETGQAQDVLRVHIVPKLRSLLREQGKAIKRAEDFFLEETQQNMQTSLVGGLRDYLGTKGVNVGAVLI
;
A
#
# COMPACT_ATOMS: atom_id res chain seq x y z
N MET A 1 30.23 -33.02 55.77
CA MET A 1 29.49 -33.99 54.93
C MET A 1 28.04 -34.03 55.40
N LYS A 2 27.11 -33.40 54.68
CA LYS A 2 25.67 -33.72 54.68
C LYS A 2 25.11 -33.10 53.40
N GLY A 3 24.99 -33.94 52.38
CA GLY A 3 24.55 -33.57 51.05
C GLY A 3 23.09 -33.13 51.09
N VAL A 4 22.82 -31.97 50.51
CA VAL A 4 21.47 -31.51 50.20
C VAL A 4 20.92 -32.46 49.14
N ILE A 5 19.97 -33.29 49.55
CA ILE A 5 19.29 -34.26 48.72
C ILE A 5 18.41 -33.47 47.74
N MET A 6 18.84 -33.38 46.48
CA MET A 6 18.00 -32.91 45.39
C MET A 6 16.92 -33.96 45.16
N GLU A 7 15.75 -33.71 45.73
CA GLU A 7 14.55 -34.52 45.56
C GLU A 7 14.17 -34.49 44.07
N LYS A 8 14.32 -35.63 43.38
CA LYS A 8 13.89 -35.76 41.99
C LYS A 8 12.37 -35.68 41.97
N ILE A 9 11.84 -34.50 41.65
CA ILE A 9 10.44 -34.27 41.37
C ILE A 9 10.00 -35.27 40.28
N LYS A 10 9.30 -36.33 40.67
CA LYS A 10 8.67 -37.27 39.74
C LYS A 10 7.45 -36.58 39.16
N ILE A 11 7.66 -35.78 38.12
CA ILE A 11 6.55 -35.16 37.39
C ILE A 11 5.70 -36.31 36.82
N PRO A 12 4.40 -36.41 37.16
CA PRO A 12 3.56 -37.45 36.60
C PRO A 12 3.46 -37.25 35.08
N LYS A 13 3.56 -38.33 34.31
CA LYS A 13 3.48 -38.27 32.84
C LYS A 13 2.21 -37.56 32.34
N SER A 14 1.11 -37.65 33.12
CA SER A 14 -0.13 -36.92 32.86
C SER A 14 0.02 -35.40 33.01
N LEU A 15 0.82 -34.92 33.96
CA LEU A 15 1.05 -33.50 34.19
C LEU A 15 1.96 -32.89 33.11
N VAL A 16 2.95 -33.66 32.64
CA VAL A 16 3.74 -33.28 31.44
C VAL A 16 2.82 -33.19 30.21
N PHE A 17 1.92 -34.15 30.01
CA PHE A 17 0.96 -34.14 28.90
C PHE A 17 0.01 -32.94 28.96
N ILE A 18 -0.52 -32.61 30.14
CA ILE A 18 -1.39 -31.43 30.33
C ILE A 18 -0.63 -30.14 30.03
N ILE A 19 0.62 -30.00 30.50
CA ILE A 19 1.45 -28.81 30.22
C ILE A 19 1.71 -28.66 28.73
N VAL A 20 1.97 -29.76 28.01
CA VAL A 20 2.18 -29.73 26.55
C VAL A 20 0.89 -29.33 25.83
N VAL A 21 -0.26 -29.90 26.20
CA VAL A 21 -1.56 -29.56 25.58
C VAL A 21 -1.94 -28.11 25.85
N VAL A 22 -1.79 -27.62 27.08
CA VAL A 22 -2.06 -26.23 27.44
C VAL A 22 -1.09 -25.29 26.72
N GLY A 23 0.20 -25.66 26.61
CA GLY A 23 1.20 -24.89 25.86
C GLY A 23 0.85 -24.77 24.38
N ILE A 24 0.43 -25.86 23.73
CA ILE A 24 -0.03 -25.85 22.33
C ILE A 24 -1.31 -25.01 22.20
N PHE A 25 -2.24 -25.10 23.14
CA PHE A 25 -3.48 -24.34 23.11
C PHE A 25 -3.24 -22.84 23.30
N MET A 26 -2.31 -22.45 24.18
CA MET A 26 -1.91 -21.05 24.37
C MET A 26 -1.21 -20.51 23.11
N TRP A 27 -0.31 -21.31 22.52
CA TRP A 27 0.37 -20.95 21.26
C TRP A 27 -0.65 -20.76 20.13
N PHE A 28 -1.62 -21.67 20.01
CA PHE A 28 -2.67 -21.59 19.00
C PHE A 28 -3.64 -20.44 19.28
N GLY A 29 -3.94 -20.15 20.55
CA GLY A 29 -4.80 -19.04 20.94
C GLY A 29 -4.22 -17.66 20.58
N SER A 30 -2.89 -17.51 20.63
CA SER A 30 -2.25 -16.23 20.28
C SER A 30 -2.24 -15.92 18.78
N SER A 31 -2.42 -16.93 17.92
CA SER A 31 -2.49 -16.74 16.46
C SER A 31 -3.91 -16.51 15.93
N LEU A 32 -4.91 -16.46 16.81
CA LEU A 32 -6.33 -16.26 16.46
C LEU A 32 -6.77 -14.79 16.48
N TYR A 33 -5.89 -13.85 16.78
CA TYR A 33 -6.19 -12.42 16.74
C TYR A 33 -5.21 -11.67 15.86
N GLN A 34 -5.71 -10.72 15.08
CA GLN A 34 -4.90 -9.76 14.33
C GLN A 34 -5.34 -8.35 14.69
N GLN A 35 -4.39 -7.50 15.07
CA GLN A 35 -4.63 -6.09 15.28
C GLN A 35 -4.08 -5.31 14.08
N VAL A 36 -4.93 -4.54 13.42
CA VAL A 36 -4.55 -3.65 12.32
C VAL A 36 -4.44 -2.22 12.86
N PRO A 37 -3.28 -1.55 12.70
CA PRO A 37 -3.10 -0.20 13.19
C PRO A 37 -3.94 0.81 12.39
N ALA A 38 -4.28 1.95 13.03
CA ALA A 38 -5.08 2.99 12.38
C ALA A 38 -4.40 3.55 11.13
N GLY A 39 -5.18 3.78 10.07
CA GLY A 39 -4.72 4.24 8.75
C GLY A 39 -3.96 3.17 7.96
N TYR A 40 -4.05 1.90 8.35
CA TYR A 40 -3.58 0.77 7.56
C TYR A 40 -4.74 -0.17 7.26
N VAL A 41 -4.59 -0.93 6.17
CA VAL A 41 -5.45 -2.05 5.82
C VAL A 41 -4.58 -3.29 5.72
N ALA A 42 -5.05 -4.40 6.30
CA ALA A 42 -4.36 -5.67 6.22
C ALA A 42 -5.01 -6.55 5.16
N VAL A 43 -4.19 -7.15 4.31
CA VAL A 43 -4.59 -8.15 3.32
C VAL A 43 -4.00 -9.48 3.76
N ALA A 44 -4.84 -10.50 3.87
CA ALA A 44 -4.42 -11.84 4.22
C ALA A 44 -4.22 -12.69 2.95
N THR A 45 -3.21 -13.55 2.95
CA THR A 45 -3.07 -14.63 1.97
C THR A 45 -3.09 -15.98 2.67
N LEU A 46 -3.67 -16.98 2.02
CA LEU A 46 -3.70 -18.36 2.49
C LEU A 46 -3.04 -19.24 1.43
N PHE A 47 -1.84 -19.77 1.72
CA PHE A 47 -1.09 -20.61 0.79
C PHE A 47 -0.93 -20.00 -0.63
N GLY A 48 -0.76 -18.68 -0.71
CA GLY A 48 -0.60 -17.93 -1.97
C GLY A 48 -1.92 -17.44 -2.59
N GLU A 49 -3.08 -17.80 -2.05
CA GLU A 49 -4.38 -17.26 -2.45
C GLU A 49 -4.70 -16.01 -1.65
N VAL A 50 -4.89 -14.88 -2.34
CA VAL A 50 -5.24 -13.60 -1.72
C VAL A 50 -6.71 -13.61 -1.33
N GLN A 51 -7.01 -13.28 -0.08
CA GLN A 51 -8.40 -13.14 0.39
C GLN A 51 -9.07 -11.94 -0.27
N SER A 52 -10.31 -12.10 -0.77
CA SER A 52 -11.03 -11.05 -1.50
C SER A 52 -11.35 -9.83 -0.64
N ASP A 53 -11.61 -10.06 0.65
CA ASP A 53 -12.06 -9.03 1.57
C ASP A 53 -10.87 -8.52 2.40
N PRO A 54 -10.58 -7.21 2.37
CA PRO A 54 -9.53 -6.62 3.20
C PRO A 54 -9.99 -6.52 4.66
N TYR A 55 -9.02 -6.56 5.57
CA TYR A 55 -9.23 -6.32 6.99
C TYR A 55 -8.94 -4.86 7.30
N GLU A 56 -9.96 -4.14 7.76
CA GLU A 56 -9.86 -2.72 8.10
C GLU A 56 -9.06 -2.49 9.39
N GLU A 57 -8.96 -1.24 9.82
CA GLU A 57 -8.33 -0.91 11.10
C GLU A 57 -9.14 -1.45 12.28
N GLY A 58 -8.44 -2.00 13.29
CA GLY A 58 -9.08 -2.56 14.47
C GLY A 58 -8.65 -3.98 14.81
N LEU A 59 -9.36 -4.57 15.77
CA LEU A 59 -9.08 -5.91 16.29
C LEU A 59 -9.98 -6.93 15.59
N HIS A 60 -9.36 -7.87 14.88
CA HIS A 60 -10.05 -8.93 14.16
C HIS A 60 -9.87 -10.26 14.90
N ILE A 61 -10.98 -10.81 15.39
CA ILE A 61 -11.06 -12.09 16.12
C ILE A 61 -12.36 -12.79 15.71
N PRO A 62 -12.35 -14.09 15.33
CA PRO A 62 -11.19 -14.95 15.11
C PRO A 62 -10.58 -14.78 13.71
N VAL A 63 -9.26 -14.90 13.61
CA VAL A 63 -8.55 -15.01 12.31
C VAL A 63 -7.90 -16.37 12.13
N ASN A 64 -7.70 -16.79 10.88
CA ASN A 64 -7.02 -18.05 10.60
C ASN A 64 -5.52 -17.93 10.92
N PRO A 65 -4.95 -18.83 11.74
CA PRO A 65 -3.55 -18.77 12.13
C PRO A 65 -2.56 -19.04 10.98
N PHE A 66 -3.03 -19.56 9.84
CA PHE A 66 -2.22 -19.80 8.64
C PHE A 66 -2.19 -18.62 7.66
N TYR A 67 -2.82 -17.49 7.98
CA TYR A 67 -2.77 -16.32 7.12
C TYR A 67 -1.41 -15.62 7.20
N GLU A 68 -0.89 -15.26 6.02
CA GLU A 68 0.20 -14.30 5.89
C GLU A 68 -0.39 -12.90 5.70
N TRP A 69 0.09 -11.93 6.47
CA TRP A 69 -0.49 -10.59 6.53
C TRP A 69 0.39 -9.57 5.81
N PHE A 70 -0.25 -8.79 4.94
CA PHE A 70 0.37 -7.67 4.22
C PHE A 70 -0.32 -6.37 4.62
N LEU A 71 0.44 -5.42 5.16
CA LEU A 71 -0.09 -4.14 5.60
C LEU A 71 0.10 -3.08 4.51
N TYR A 72 -0.99 -2.45 4.11
CA TYR A 72 -1.02 -1.32 3.21
C TYR A 72 -1.34 -0.06 3.97
N ASP A 73 -0.54 0.98 3.75
CA ASP A 73 -0.81 2.31 4.28
C ASP A 73 -1.78 3.03 3.34
N VAL A 74 -2.98 3.30 3.84
CA VAL A 74 -4.10 3.91 3.08
C VAL A 74 -4.20 5.42 3.32
N ARG A 75 -3.25 6.00 4.06
CA ARG A 75 -3.19 7.44 4.30
C ARG A 75 -2.83 8.17 3.00
N GLN A 76 -3.17 9.46 2.98
CA GLN A 76 -2.79 10.34 1.87
C GLN A 76 -1.28 10.51 1.82
N LYS A 77 -0.70 10.30 0.64
CA LYS A 77 0.72 10.47 0.35
C LYS A 77 0.90 11.44 -0.81
N SER A 78 2.06 12.08 -0.83
CA SER A 78 2.48 12.94 -1.92
C SER A 78 3.73 12.36 -2.56
N HIS A 79 3.75 12.31 -3.89
CA HIS A 79 4.95 11.97 -4.66
C HIS A 79 5.32 13.14 -5.56
N LEU A 80 6.57 13.61 -5.43
CA LEU A 80 7.14 14.63 -6.30
C LEU A 80 7.84 13.94 -7.47
N GLU A 81 7.45 14.28 -8.68
CA GLU A 81 8.04 13.78 -9.91
C GLU A 81 8.60 14.94 -10.74
N GLU A 82 9.85 14.80 -11.19
CA GLU A 82 10.43 15.70 -12.19
C GLU A 82 10.35 15.07 -13.57
N ALA A 83 9.84 15.80 -14.55
CA ALA A 83 9.80 15.34 -15.93
C ALA A 83 10.21 16.46 -16.90
N ASN A 84 10.91 16.06 -17.96
CA ASN A 84 11.18 16.95 -19.09
C ASN A 84 10.02 16.81 -20.08
N VAL A 85 9.36 17.93 -20.35
CA VAL A 85 8.18 18.00 -21.19
C VAL A 85 8.51 18.82 -22.45
N PRO A 86 8.31 18.27 -23.66
CA PRO A 86 8.56 19.01 -24.88
C PRO A 86 7.38 19.94 -25.23
N SER A 87 7.69 21.14 -25.72
CA SER A 87 6.75 22.07 -26.37
C SER A 87 6.84 22.00 -27.90
N GLN A 88 5.89 22.62 -28.61
CA GLN A 88 5.85 22.62 -30.08
C GLN A 88 7.02 23.37 -30.72
N ASP A 89 7.58 24.36 -30.04
CA ASP A 89 8.81 25.06 -30.41
C ASP A 89 10.09 24.21 -30.27
N GLN A 90 9.94 22.92 -29.96
CA GLN A 90 11.02 21.93 -29.80
C GLN A 90 11.94 22.16 -28.58
N LEU A 91 11.57 23.08 -27.69
CA LEU A 91 12.25 23.23 -26.41
C LEU A 91 11.75 22.19 -25.40
N GLN A 92 12.61 21.86 -24.44
CA GLN A 92 12.28 20.97 -23.32
C GLN A 92 12.22 21.78 -22.03
N THR A 93 11.06 21.80 -21.39
CA THR A 93 10.86 22.44 -20.10
C THR A 93 10.90 21.38 -19.02
N LYS A 94 11.73 21.58 -17.99
CA LYS A 94 11.69 20.75 -16.79
C LYS A 94 10.54 21.22 -15.91
N ILE A 95 9.59 20.33 -15.63
CA ILE A 95 8.44 20.59 -14.77
C ILE A 95 8.52 19.67 -13.56
N GLN A 96 8.26 20.22 -12.38
CA GLN A 96 8.10 19.45 -11.15
C GLN A 96 6.62 19.34 -10.86
N VAL A 97 6.14 18.12 -10.59
CA VAL A 97 4.73 17.86 -10.37
C VAL A 97 4.58 17.03 -9.12
N SER A 98 3.75 17.50 -8.18
CA SER A 98 3.42 16.78 -6.96
C SER A 98 2.04 16.16 -7.08
N VAL A 99 1.97 14.84 -7.01
CA VAL A 99 0.70 14.08 -7.04
C VAL A 99 0.36 13.63 -5.63
N GLN A 100 -0.83 14.03 -5.18
CA GLN A 100 -1.43 13.54 -3.95
C GLN A 100 -2.35 12.37 -4.24
N PHE A 101 -2.09 11.23 -3.61
CA PHE A 101 -2.86 10.02 -3.80
C PHE A 101 -3.03 9.24 -2.50
N ARG A 102 -4.00 8.33 -2.47
CA ARG A 102 -4.21 7.36 -1.40
C ARG A 102 -4.65 6.03 -2.00
N LEU A 103 -4.35 4.93 -1.33
CA LEU A 103 -4.86 3.62 -1.72
C LEU A 103 -6.31 3.49 -1.24
N MET A 104 -7.14 2.81 -2.03
CA MET A 104 -8.51 2.47 -1.67
C MET A 104 -8.51 1.21 -0.80
N ASN A 105 -9.23 1.23 0.31
CA ASN A 105 -9.23 0.15 1.29
C ASN A 105 -9.74 -1.15 0.65
N GLU A 106 -10.87 -1.05 -0.04
CA GLU A 106 -11.58 -2.12 -0.73
C GLU A 106 -10.75 -2.79 -1.83
N SER A 107 -9.79 -2.07 -2.42
CA SER A 107 -8.98 -2.55 -3.53
C SER A 107 -7.61 -3.07 -3.11
N ALA A 108 -7.29 -3.05 -1.80
CA ALA A 108 -6.00 -3.53 -1.29
C ALA A 108 -5.69 -4.99 -1.68
N PRO A 109 -6.66 -5.93 -1.69
CA PRO A 109 -6.42 -7.30 -2.14
C PRO A 109 -6.02 -7.40 -3.61
N MET A 110 -6.72 -6.65 -4.47
CA MET A 110 -6.41 -6.57 -5.90
C MET A 110 -5.02 -5.97 -6.12
N ILE A 111 -4.63 -4.95 -5.35
CA ILE A 111 -3.30 -4.33 -5.42
C ILE A 111 -2.22 -5.36 -5.09
N LEU A 112 -2.39 -6.14 -4.03
CA LEU A 112 -1.44 -7.21 -3.66
C LEU A 112 -1.33 -8.25 -4.77
N GLN A 113 -2.46 -8.66 -5.36
CA GLN A 113 -2.51 -9.69 -6.39
C GLN A 113 -1.91 -9.24 -7.73
N GLU A 114 -2.22 -8.03 -8.20
CA GLU A 114 -1.81 -7.55 -9.52
C GLU A 114 -0.43 -6.87 -9.52
N THR A 115 -0.12 -6.13 -8.45
CA THR A 115 1.03 -5.21 -8.44
C THR A 115 2.06 -5.56 -7.38
N GLY A 116 1.64 -6.12 -6.26
CA GLY A 116 2.50 -6.40 -5.11
C GLY A 116 2.46 -5.27 -4.09
N GLN A 117 3.62 -4.72 -3.70
CA GLN A 117 3.69 -3.79 -2.57
C GLN A 117 3.16 -2.39 -2.94
N ALA A 118 2.86 -1.58 -1.92
CA ALA A 118 2.41 -0.19 -2.12
C ALA A 118 3.41 0.66 -2.93
N GLN A 119 4.71 0.38 -2.82
CA GLN A 119 5.76 1.07 -3.58
C GLN A 119 5.74 0.71 -5.07
N ASP A 120 5.36 -0.53 -5.40
CA ASP A 120 5.24 -0.99 -6.77
C ASP A 120 4.09 -0.29 -7.49
N VAL A 121 3.00 0.04 -6.78
CA VAL A 121 1.89 0.85 -7.32
C VAL A 121 2.39 2.18 -7.86
N LEU A 122 3.24 2.87 -7.08
CA LEU A 122 3.83 4.13 -7.48
C LEU A 122 4.71 3.97 -8.73
N ARG A 123 5.60 2.99 -8.71
CA ARG A 123 6.61 2.75 -9.76
C ARG A 123 6.02 2.23 -11.06
N VAL A 124 5.03 1.35 -10.99
CA VAL A 124 4.45 0.62 -12.13
C VAL A 124 3.28 1.38 -12.75
N HIS A 125 2.44 2.04 -11.94
CA HIS A 125 1.22 2.67 -12.43
C HIS A 125 1.30 4.19 -12.40
N ILE A 126 1.57 4.79 -11.24
CA ILE A 126 1.43 6.25 -11.05
C ILE A 126 2.47 7.02 -11.86
N VAL A 127 3.77 6.73 -11.67
CA VAL A 127 4.86 7.47 -12.33
C VAL A 127 4.80 7.35 -13.85
N PRO A 128 4.63 6.15 -14.45
CA PRO A 128 4.55 6.03 -15.91
C PRO A 128 3.34 6.74 -16.50
N LYS A 129 2.16 6.63 -15.87
CA LYS A 129 0.95 7.30 -16.34
C LYS A 129 1.08 8.82 -16.24
N LEU A 130 1.59 9.33 -15.12
CA LEU A 130 1.85 10.76 -14.93
C LEU A 130 2.79 11.30 -16.01
N ARG A 131 3.94 10.66 -16.24
CA ARG A 131 4.89 11.05 -17.30
C ARG A 131 4.27 10.98 -18.69
N SER A 132 3.39 10.01 -18.94
CA SER A 132 2.68 9.93 -20.21
C SER A 132 1.76 11.12 -20.43
N LEU A 133 0.93 11.44 -19.42
CA LEU A 133 0.02 12.57 -19.49
C LEU A 133 0.76 13.91 -19.59
N LEU A 134 1.85 14.08 -18.83
CA LEU A 134 2.69 15.29 -18.92
C LEU A 134 3.26 15.51 -20.33
N ARG A 135 3.76 14.46 -20.98
CA ARG A 135 4.24 14.55 -22.37
C ARG A 135 3.11 14.85 -23.35
N GLU A 136 1.91 14.34 -23.11
CA GLU A 136 0.74 14.60 -23.95
C GLU A 136 0.30 16.06 -23.82
N GLN A 137 0.15 16.56 -22.59
CA GLN A 137 -0.20 17.95 -22.31
C GLN A 137 0.87 18.92 -22.86
N GLY A 138 2.15 18.58 -22.72
CA GLY A 138 3.25 19.38 -23.26
C GLY A 138 3.18 19.65 -24.75
N LYS A 139 2.79 18.63 -25.53
CA LYS A 139 2.64 18.76 -26.99
C LYS A 139 1.57 19.76 -27.41
N ALA A 140 0.60 20.06 -26.53
CA ALA A 140 -0.42 21.06 -26.79
C ALA A 140 0.11 22.50 -26.61
N ILE A 141 1.25 22.67 -25.93
CA ILE A 141 1.82 23.98 -25.60
C ILE A 141 2.68 24.50 -26.76
N LYS A 142 2.38 25.71 -27.25
CA LYS A 142 3.05 26.31 -28.39
C LYS A 142 4.49 26.69 -28.07
N ARG A 143 4.70 27.43 -26.98
CA ARG A 143 6.03 27.93 -26.57
C ARG A 143 6.39 27.46 -25.17
N ALA A 144 7.66 27.24 -24.91
CA ALA A 144 8.13 26.84 -23.57
C ALA A 144 7.81 27.86 -22.46
N GLU A 145 7.69 29.15 -22.80
CA GLU A 145 7.30 30.19 -21.83
C GLU A 145 5.82 30.09 -21.41
N ASP A 146 4.97 29.50 -22.24
CA ASP A 146 3.53 29.39 -21.98
C ASP A 146 3.24 28.44 -20.80
N PHE A 147 4.21 27.60 -20.40
CA PHE A 147 4.11 26.75 -19.20
C PHE A 147 4.04 27.55 -17.89
N PHE A 148 4.47 28.81 -17.89
CA PHE A 148 4.39 29.69 -16.73
C PHE A 148 3.07 30.46 -16.64
N LEU A 149 2.23 30.38 -17.67
CA LEU A 149 0.92 31.03 -17.66
C LEU A 149 -0.03 30.26 -16.72
N GLU A 150 -0.72 31.00 -15.87
CA GLU A 150 -1.67 30.44 -14.89
C GLU A 150 -2.76 29.60 -15.58
N GLU A 151 -3.30 30.08 -16.69
CA GLU A 151 -4.31 29.36 -17.48
C GLU A 151 -3.78 28.01 -17.98
N THR A 152 -2.54 27.97 -18.49
CA THR A 152 -1.89 26.74 -18.94
C THR A 152 -1.71 25.77 -17.77
N GLN A 153 -1.22 26.24 -16.63
CA GLN A 153 -1.00 25.40 -15.45
C GLN A 153 -2.32 24.83 -14.92
N GLN A 154 -3.37 25.63 -14.85
CA GLN A 154 -4.69 25.19 -14.39
C GLN A 154 -5.31 24.16 -15.34
N ASN A 155 -5.19 24.36 -16.65
CA ASN A 155 -5.66 23.42 -17.67
C ASN A 155 -4.88 22.10 -17.61
N MET A 156 -3.56 22.16 -17.42
CA MET A 156 -2.72 20.98 -17.23
C MET A 156 -3.10 20.24 -15.95
N GLN A 157 -3.19 20.92 -14.80
CA GLN A 157 -3.58 20.32 -13.53
C GLN A 157 -4.93 19.59 -13.64
N THR A 158 -5.94 20.25 -14.21
CA THR A 158 -7.28 19.67 -14.40
C THR A 158 -7.22 18.41 -15.27
N SER A 159 -6.51 18.48 -16.40
CA SER A 159 -6.37 17.35 -17.33
C SER A 159 -5.57 16.20 -16.72
N LEU A 160 -4.49 16.48 -15.99
CA LEU A 160 -3.68 15.49 -15.29
C LEU A 160 -4.49 14.78 -14.19
N VAL A 161 -5.24 15.53 -13.38
CA VAL A 161 -6.09 14.96 -12.33
C VAL A 161 -7.13 14.03 -12.94
N GLY A 162 -7.83 14.47 -13.98
CA GLY A 162 -8.83 13.64 -14.68
C GLY A 162 -8.22 12.36 -15.24
N GLY A 163 -7.19 12.50 -16.08
CA GLY A 163 -6.54 11.35 -16.74
C GLY A 163 -5.85 10.38 -15.77
N LEU A 164 -5.38 10.86 -14.61
CA LEU A 164 -4.87 10.00 -13.56
C LEU A 164 -6.00 9.27 -12.84
N ARG A 165 -7.09 9.95 -12.47
CA ARG A 165 -8.25 9.33 -11.79
C ARG A 165 -8.87 8.22 -12.63
N ASP A 166 -9.04 8.45 -13.93
CA ASP A 166 -9.67 7.49 -14.83
C ASP A 166 -8.89 6.17 -14.92
N TYR A 167 -7.56 6.26 -14.95
CA TYR A 167 -6.70 5.08 -15.02
C TYR A 167 -6.47 4.45 -13.63
N LEU A 168 -6.05 5.26 -12.67
CA LEU A 168 -5.62 4.81 -11.34
C LEU A 168 -6.79 4.36 -10.45
N GLY A 169 -8.00 4.90 -10.68
CA GLY A 169 -9.21 4.44 -10.00
C GLY A 169 -9.49 2.96 -10.25
N THR A 170 -9.29 2.50 -11.49
CA THR A 170 -9.43 1.06 -11.85
C THR A 170 -8.35 0.17 -11.21
N LYS A 171 -7.27 0.78 -10.71
CA LYS A 171 -6.16 0.10 -10.04
C LYS A 171 -6.19 0.27 -8.52
N GLY A 172 -7.30 0.77 -7.96
CA GLY A 172 -7.47 0.91 -6.51
C GLY A 172 -6.72 2.10 -5.90
N VAL A 173 -6.39 3.11 -6.70
CA VAL A 173 -5.69 4.31 -6.24
C VAL A 173 -6.58 5.53 -6.47
N ASN A 174 -6.87 6.24 -5.39
CA ASN A 174 -7.63 7.48 -5.44
C ASN A 174 -6.67 8.69 -5.50
N VAL A 175 -6.81 9.50 -6.54
CA VAL A 175 -5.99 10.69 -6.77
C VAL A 175 -6.71 11.93 -6.24
N GLY A 176 -6.12 12.57 -5.25
CA GLY A 176 -6.67 13.76 -4.61
C GLY A 176 -6.45 15.00 -5.46
N ALA A 177 -5.19 15.34 -5.71
CA ALA A 177 -4.80 16.55 -6.44
C ALA A 177 -3.47 16.36 -7.16
N VAL A 178 -3.25 17.18 -8.19
CA VAL A 178 -1.96 17.34 -8.87
C VAL A 178 -1.58 18.81 -8.78
N LEU A 179 -0.38 19.08 -8.29
CA LEU A 179 0.17 20.42 -8.11
C LEU A 179 1.36 20.57 -9.06
N ILE A 180 1.40 21.69 -9.79
CA ILE A 180 2.44 22.07 -10.76
C ILE A 180 2.94 23.45 -10.35
#